data_AF-A0A8T1GXZ4-F1
#
_entry.id   AF-A0A8T1GXZ4-F1
#
_cell.length_a   1.000
_cell.length_b   1.000
_cell.length_c   1.000
_cell.angle_alpha   90.00
_cell.angle_beta   90.00
_cell.angle_gamma   90.00
#
_symmetry.space_group_name_H-M   'P 1'
#
loop_
_entity.id
_entity.type
_entity.pdbx_description
1 polymer ?
#
loop_
_entity_poly.entity_id
_entity_poly.type
_entity_poly.pdbx_seq_one_letter_code
_entity_poly.pdbx_strand_id
1 'polypeptide(L)'
;MWALASFFNVCLGVGILAVLPLGGDDGIYASADALLSKAAEVSLGSWFSTWVSVDAFVVLSGSVLTSYVGICGLVRRLATDRVLPSFLAKTNELRGTNHYIIAAFFLLSASLVLVLNADSSIMNGVYTYAFLGLMALFASAAMLLKAKRPEIPRDVIAPWSVLVLGLGMVVAAIFANLLGDPSVLMYFALYFIAVALVMFIMFERVMILRCLLALMKKTAPSQYAKDTAVNYFRTRDTPEVEHTGARGGRTIARAITSIRSAPIVFFCKRPDLTIINKVIVY
;
A
#
# COMPACT_ATOMS: atom_id res chain seq x y z
N MET A 1 -21.18 -13.14 1.99
CA MET A 1 -20.74 -11.77 2.35
C MET A 1 -21.63 -10.71 1.72
N TRP A 2 -21.72 -10.61 0.39
CA TRP A 2 -22.57 -9.62 -0.30
C TRP A 2 -24.04 -9.61 0.13
N ALA A 3 -24.69 -10.78 0.19
CA ALA A 3 -26.10 -10.88 0.63
C ALA A 3 -26.33 -10.33 2.04
N LEU A 4 -25.36 -10.54 2.95
CA LEU A 4 -25.43 -10.08 4.33
C LEU A 4 -25.26 -8.56 4.39
N ALA A 5 -24.29 -8.00 3.67
CA ALA A 5 -24.12 -6.56 3.56
C ALA A 5 -25.35 -5.87 2.95
N SER A 6 -25.92 -6.43 1.88
CA SER A 6 -27.14 -5.90 1.26
C SER A 6 -28.33 -5.93 2.22
N PHE A 7 -28.53 -7.03 2.94
CA PHE A 7 -29.62 -7.14 3.91
C PHE A 7 -29.48 -6.11 5.03
N PHE A 8 -28.34 -6.07 5.73
CA PHE A 8 -28.16 -5.16 6.85
C PHE A 8 -28.17 -3.68 6.44
N ASN A 9 -27.50 -3.31 5.34
CA ASN A 9 -27.49 -1.91 4.90
C ASN A 9 -28.88 -1.42 4.49
N VAL A 10 -29.68 -2.25 3.81
CA VAL A 10 -31.05 -1.90 3.42
C VAL A 10 -31.94 -1.81 4.66
N CYS A 11 -31.89 -2.79 5.57
CA CYS A 11 -32.69 -2.77 6.79
C CYS A 11 -32.35 -1.56 7.68
N LEU A 12 -31.06 -1.24 7.86
CA LEU A 12 -30.63 -0.08 8.63
C LEU A 12 -31.03 1.24 7.94
N GLY A 13 -30.88 1.34 6.62
CA GLY A 13 -31.29 2.52 5.87
C GLY A 13 -32.79 2.79 5.99
N VAL A 14 -33.62 1.76 5.86
CA VAL A 14 -35.09 1.87 6.06
C VAL A 14 -35.42 2.23 7.50
N GLY A 15 -34.74 1.61 8.48
CA GLY A 15 -34.94 1.91 9.90
C GLY A 15 -34.62 3.37 10.25
N ILE A 16 -33.50 3.90 9.75
CA ILE A 16 -33.11 5.29 9.98
C ILE A 16 -34.14 6.26 9.35
N LEU A 17 -34.56 6.01 8.11
CA LEU A 17 -35.56 6.85 7.42
C LEU A 17 -36.95 6.81 8.07
N ALA A 18 -37.28 5.73 8.77
CA ALA A 18 -38.54 5.61 9.50
C ALA A 18 -38.54 6.39 10.83
N VAL A 19 -37.36 6.61 11.42
CA VAL A 19 -37.20 7.21 12.75
C VAL A 19 -36.83 8.70 12.67
N LEU A 20 -35.99 9.09 11.71
CA LEU A 20 -35.44 10.45 11.63
C LEU A 20 -35.98 11.22 10.41
N PRO A 21 -36.35 12.50 10.56
CA PRO A 21 -36.66 13.36 9.43
C PRO A 21 -35.41 13.65 8.59
N LEU A 22 -35.59 13.87 7.28
CA LEU A 22 -34.49 14.19 6.37
C LEU A 22 -33.79 15.51 6.73
N GLY A 23 -34.57 16.56 7.02
CA GLY A 23 -34.07 17.89 7.38
C GLY A 23 -34.48 18.33 8.78
N GLY A 24 -33.99 19.51 9.19
CA GLY A 24 -34.15 20.06 10.54
C GLY A 24 -32.91 19.85 11.41
N ASP A 25 -32.86 20.54 12.55
CA ASP A 25 -31.69 20.54 13.45
C ASP A 25 -31.42 19.15 14.06
N ASP A 26 -32.45 18.32 14.21
CA ASP A 26 -32.37 16.91 14.65
C ASP A 26 -32.47 15.91 13.49
N GLY A 27 -32.40 16.37 12.24
CA GLY A 27 -32.54 15.54 11.04
C GLY A 27 -31.27 14.79 10.65
N ILE A 28 -31.40 13.92 9.64
CA ILE A 28 -30.31 13.08 9.12
C ILE A 28 -29.09 13.91 8.69
N TYR A 29 -29.31 15.04 7.99
CA TYR A 29 -28.20 15.87 7.50
C TYR A 29 -27.42 16.57 8.62
N ALA A 30 -28.08 16.95 9.71
CA ALA A 30 -27.45 17.62 10.84
C ALA A 30 -26.63 16.65 11.72
N SER A 31 -27.04 15.37 11.76
CA SER A 31 -26.41 14.33 12.58
C SER A 31 -25.58 13.33 11.75
N ALA A 32 -25.05 13.74 10.60
CA ALA A 32 -24.41 12.82 9.64
C ALA A 32 -23.22 12.03 10.23
N ASP A 33 -22.39 12.65 11.07
CA ASP A 33 -21.21 12.00 11.67
C ASP A 33 -21.58 10.94 12.73
N ALA A 34 -22.73 11.08 13.39
CA ALA A 34 -23.16 10.23 14.50
C ALA A 34 -24.58 9.67 14.31
N LEU A 35 -24.96 9.41 13.05
CA LEU A 35 -26.34 9.13 12.65
C LEU A 35 -26.97 7.94 13.38
N LEU A 36 -26.20 6.87 13.59
CA LEU A 36 -26.68 5.66 14.25
C LEU A 36 -26.99 5.90 15.74
N SER A 37 -26.16 6.73 16.39
CA SER A 37 -26.36 7.11 17.80
C SER A 37 -27.59 7.99 17.95
N LYS A 38 -27.82 8.93 17.01
CA LYS A 38 -29.03 9.76 17.00
C LYS A 38 -30.29 8.96 16.72
N ALA A 39 -30.24 8.02 15.77
CA ALA A 39 -31.36 7.11 15.49
C ALA A 39 -31.73 6.26 16.72
N ALA A 40 -30.71 5.80 17.44
CA ALA A 40 -30.88 5.08 18.69
C ALA A 40 -31.50 5.95 19.79
N GLU A 41 -31.06 7.21 19.91
CA GLU A 41 -31.61 8.18 20.86
C GLU A 41 -33.11 8.42 20.65
N VAL A 42 -33.53 8.66 19.41
CA VAL A 42 -34.95 8.91 19.08
C VAL A 42 -35.80 7.65 19.26
N SER A 43 -35.24 6.47 19.00
CA SER A 43 -35.97 5.20 19.07
C SER A 43 -36.22 4.72 20.51
N LEU A 44 -35.19 4.73 21.36
CA LEU A 44 -35.19 4.07 22.67
C LEU A 44 -34.58 4.94 23.79
N GLY A 45 -34.31 6.22 23.52
CA GLY A 45 -33.76 7.18 24.48
C GLY A 45 -32.23 7.17 24.59
N SER A 46 -31.71 8.06 25.45
CA SER A 46 -30.27 8.34 25.61
C SER A 46 -29.43 7.14 26.06
N TRP A 47 -30.02 6.22 26.82
CA TRP A 47 -29.33 4.98 27.23
C TRP A 47 -28.96 4.12 26.01
N PHE A 48 -29.87 3.96 25.05
CA PHE A 48 -29.62 3.13 23.87
C PHE A 48 -28.60 3.79 22.94
N SER A 49 -28.65 5.11 22.79
CA SER A 49 -27.62 5.90 22.10
C SER A 49 -26.21 5.67 22.68
N THR A 50 -26.08 5.67 24.01
CA THR A 50 -24.80 5.39 24.69
C THR A 50 -24.32 3.97 24.38
N TRP A 51 -25.22 2.98 24.44
CA TRP A 51 -24.87 1.59 24.16
C TRP A 51 -24.41 1.38 22.70
N VAL A 52 -25.13 1.96 21.74
CA VAL A 52 -24.76 1.94 20.32
C VAL A 52 -23.43 2.66 20.07
N SER A 53 -23.16 3.76 20.77
CA SER A 53 -21.89 4.49 20.66
C SER A 53 -20.70 3.66 21.16
N VAL A 54 -20.87 2.93 22.27
CA VAL A 54 -19.85 2.01 22.79
C VAL A 54 -19.60 0.84 21.83
N ASP A 55 -20.67 0.23 21.30
CA ASP A 55 -20.55 -0.84 20.30
C ASP A 55 -19.82 -0.35 19.04
N ALA A 56 -20.22 0.81 18.50
CA ALA A 56 -19.57 1.44 17.36
C ALA A 56 -18.08 1.70 17.61
N PHE A 57 -17.71 2.16 18.82
CA PHE A 57 -16.31 2.35 19.20
C PHE A 57 -15.51 1.03 19.20
N VAL A 58 -16.08 -0.04 19.74
CA VAL A 58 -15.44 -1.37 19.75
C VAL A 58 -15.27 -1.91 18.33
N VAL A 59 -16.30 -1.79 17.48
CA VAL A 59 -16.26 -2.22 16.07
C VAL A 59 -15.22 -1.42 15.28
N LEU A 60 -15.18 -0.10 15.42
CA LEU A 60 -14.18 0.76 14.78
C LEU A 60 -12.76 0.43 15.25
N SER A 61 -12.57 0.17 16.54
CA SER A 61 -11.28 -0.27 17.10
C SER A 61 -10.82 -1.61 16.50
N GLY A 62 -11.75 -2.55 16.29
CA GLY A 62 -11.47 -3.82 15.62
C GLY A 62 -11.03 -3.67 14.16
N SER A 63 -11.65 -2.72 13.43
CA SER A 63 -11.25 -2.38 12.06
C SER A 63 -9.82 -1.83 12.01
N VAL A 64 -9.47 -0.94 12.95
CA VAL A 64 -8.11 -0.40 13.06
C VAL A 64 -7.10 -1.52 13.33
N LEU A 65 -7.35 -2.41 14.30
CA LEU A 65 -6.47 -3.55 14.58
C LEU A 65 -6.28 -4.46 13.35
N THR A 66 -7.35 -4.70 12.59
CA THR A 66 -7.30 -5.50 11.36
C THR A 66 -6.43 -4.83 10.29
N SER A 67 -6.49 -3.49 10.18
CA SER A 67 -5.62 -2.75 9.26
C SER A 67 -4.14 -2.88 9.61
N TYR A 68 -3.78 -2.89 10.90
CA TYR A 68 -2.41 -3.16 11.37
C TYR A 68 -1.92 -4.56 10.98
N VAL A 69 -2.78 -5.58 11.09
CA VAL A 69 -2.43 -6.94 10.65
C VAL A 69 -2.23 -6.98 9.13
N GLY A 70 -3.13 -6.34 8.38
CA GLY A 70 -3.06 -6.26 6.91
C GLY A 70 -1.79 -5.57 6.40
N ILE A 71 -1.47 -4.38 6.92
CA ILE A 71 -0.28 -3.62 6.49
C ILE A 71 1.02 -4.34 6.87
N CYS A 72 1.06 -5.01 8.03
CA CYS A 72 2.21 -5.81 8.42
C CYS A 72 2.45 -6.96 7.44
N GLY A 73 1.40 -7.65 6.99
CA GLY A 73 1.50 -8.69 5.96
C GLY A 73 1.98 -8.14 4.62
N LEU A 74 1.38 -7.04 4.16
CA LEU A 74 1.70 -6.41 2.88
C LEU A 74 3.14 -5.90 2.82
N VAL A 75 3.53 -5.06 3.78
CA VAL A 75 4.86 -4.43 3.80
C VAL A 75 5.95 -5.46 4.03
N ARG A 76 5.71 -6.48 4.85
CA ARG A 76 6.67 -7.59 5.02
C ARG A 76 6.92 -8.30 3.70
N ARG A 77 5.86 -8.61 2.95
CA ARG A 77 5.97 -9.29 1.64
C ARG A 77 6.70 -8.40 0.62
N LEU A 78 6.35 -7.13 0.52
CA LEU A 78 7.04 -6.17 -0.35
C LEU A 78 8.53 -5.99 0.00
N ALA A 79 8.88 -6.06 1.29
CA ALA A 79 10.27 -6.00 1.74
C ALA A 79 11.03 -7.29 1.40
N THR A 80 10.40 -8.47 1.52
CA THR A 80 10.96 -9.75 1.06
C THR A 80 11.14 -9.79 -0.46
N ASP A 81 10.20 -9.22 -1.21
CA ASP A 81 10.25 -9.09 -2.67
C ASP A 81 11.21 -7.96 -3.14
N ARG A 82 12.00 -7.39 -2.22
CA ARG A 82 12.99 -6.32 -2.44
C ARG A 82 12.42 -4.99 -2.93
N VAL A 83 11.11 -4.85 -3.09
CA VAL A 83 10.42 -3.59 -3.42
C VAL A 83 10.67 -2.55 -2.33
N LEU A 84 10.57 -2.98 -1.05
CA LEU A 84 10.84 -2.16 0.12
C LEU A 84 12.18 -2.53 0.77
N PRO A 85 12.78 -1.63 1.58
CA PRO A 85 14.04 -1.91 2.27
C PRO A 85 13.86 -3.01 3.32
N SER A 86 14.86 -3.88 3.44
CA SER A 86 14.83 -5.07 4.29
C SER A 86 14.70 -4.76 5.79
N PHE A 87 15.06 -3.56 6.25
CA PHE A 87 14.89 -3.18 7.66
C PHE A 87 13.42 -3.17 8.10
N LEU A 88 12.48 -2.90 7.18
CA LEU A 88 11.05 -2.93 7.50
C LEU A 88 10.57 -4.35 7.85
N ALA A 89 11.22 -5.38 7.29
CA ALA A 89 10.93 -6.77 7.62
C ALA A 89 11.64 -7.26 8.89
N LYS A 90 12.39 -6.40 9.61
CA LYS A 90 13.09 -6.79 10.83
C LYS A 90 12.08 -7.06 11.95
N THR A 91 12.13 -8.28 12.47
CA THR A 91 11.36 -8.72 13.63
C THR A 91 12.10 -8.37 14.93
N ASN A 92 11.36 -7.96 15.95
CA ASN A 92 11.91 -7.83 17.30
C ASN A 92 12.04 -9.22 17.95
N GLU A 93 13.09 -9.43 18.72
CA GLU A 93 13.39 -10.69 19.39
C GLU A 93 12.42 -11.02 20.53
N LEU A 94 11.89 -10.00 21.22
CA LEU A 94 11.03 -10.20 22.39
C LEU A 94 9.58 -10.59 22.05
N ARG A 95 9.02 -10.07 20.96
CA ARG A 95 7.60 -10.28 20.58
C ARG A 95 7.42 -10.86 19.18
N GLY A 96 8.48 -11.00 18.40
CA GLY A 96 8.42 -11.50 17.02
C GLY A 96 7.69 -10.57 16.03
N THR A 97 7.36 -9.33 16.41
CA THR A 97 6.58 -8.42 15.55
C THR A 97 7.45 -7.44 14.77
N ASN A 98 6.91 -6.95 13.65
CA ASN A 98 7.59 -5.99 12.75
C ASN A 98 7.34 -4.55 13.21
N HIS A 99 8.06 -4.11 14.24
CA HIS A 99 7.79 -2.85 14.94
C HIS A 99 7.95 -1.62 14.03
N TYR A 100 8.88 -1.67 13.07
CA TYR A 100 9.07 -0.58 12.11
C TYR A 100 7.86 -0.37 11.19
N ILE A 101 7.18 -1.45 10.80
CA ILE A 101 5.97 -1.36 9.97
C ILE A 101 4.84 -0.72 10.77
N ILE A 102 4.66 -1.15 12.02
CA ILE A 102 3.64 -0.62 12.93
C ILE A 102 3.87 0.88 13.16
N ALA A 103 5.10 1.27 13.50
CA ALA A 103 5.46 2.67 13.72
C ALA A 103 5.30 3.52 12.45
N ALA A 104 5.74 3.02 11.29
CA ALA A 104 5.58 3.73 10.02
C ALA A 104 4.10 3.92 9.65
N PHE A 105 3.27 2.88 9.84
CA PHE A 105 1.83 2.96 9.59
C PHE A 105 1.13 3.92 10.56
N PHE A 106 1.52 3.93 11.84
CA PHE A 106 1.03 4.90 12.81
C PHE A 106 1.38 6.34 12.40
N LEU A 107 2.64 6.61 12.05
CA LEU A 107 3.08 7.94 11.62
C LEU A 107 2.37 8.40 10.34
N LEU A 108 2.17 7.49 9.38
CA LEU A 108 1.45 7.79 8.14
C LEU A 108 -0.04 8.05 8.40
N SER A 109 -0.67 7.27 9.27
CA SER A 109 -2.08 7.46 9.63
C SER A 109 -2.27 8.75 10.44
N ALA A 110 -1.40 9.01 11.40
CA ALA A 110 -1.43 10.24 12.20
C ALA A 110 -1.17 11.49 11.34
N SER A 111 -0.23 11.43 10.38
CA SER A 111 0.02 12.56 9.49
C SER A 111 -1.20 12.86 8.61
N LEU A 112 -1.93 11.84 8.16
CA LEU A 112 -3.18 12.02 7.40
C LEU A 112 -4.25 12.72 8.24
N VAL A 113 -4.46 12.29 9.48
CA VAL A 113 -5.41 12.96 10.40
C VAL A 113 -5.03 14.41 10.66
N LEU A 114 -3.73 14.70 10.89
CA LEU A 114 -3.25 16.05 11.15
C LEU A 114 -3.39 16.98 9.95
N VAL A 115 -3.05 16.53 8.74
CA VAL A 115 -3.13 17.35 7.53
C VAL A 115 -4.58 17.62 7.13
N LEU A 116 -5.47 16.65 7.34
CA LEU A 116 -6.90 16.80 7.06
C LEU A 116 -7.66 17.49 8.21
N ASN A 117 -6.98 17.94 9.28
CA ASN A 117 -7.62 18.54 10.47
C ASN A 117 -8.77 17.70 11.04
N ALA A 118 -8.67 16.36 10.95
CA ALA A 118 -9.72 15.43 11.33
C ALA A 118 -11.08 15.63 10.63
N ASP A 119 -11.11 16.24 9.43
CA ASP A 119 -12.32 16.35 8.61
C ASP A 119 -12.74 14.97 8.06
N SER A 120 -13.89 14.48 8.53
CA SER A 120 -14.45 13.18 8.16
C SER A 120 -14.88 13.13 6.68
N SER A 121 -15.34 14.25 6.12
CA SER A 121 -15.81 14.35 4.75
C SER A 121 -14.66 14.20 3.76
N ILE A 122 -13.58 14.96 3.97
CA ILE A 122 -12.39 14.89 3.12
C ILE A 122 -11.74 13.52 3.24
N MET A 123 -11.64 12.96 4.45
CA MET A 123 -11.05 11.64 4.69
C MET A 123 -11.83 10.52 3.98
N ASN A 124 -13.17 10.53 4.06
CA ASN A 124 -14.03 9.60 3.34
C ASN A 124 -13.86 9.74 1.82
N GLY A 125 -13.71 10.97 1.34
CA GLY A 125 -13.45 11.24 -0.06
C GLY A 125 -12.10 10.70 -0.55
N VAL A 126 -11.02 10.91 0.20
CA VAL A 126 -9.68 10.35 -0.11
C VAL A 126 -9.71 8.82 -0.13
N TYR A 127 -10.39 8.19 0.84
CA TYR A 127 -10.60 6.75 0.85
C TYR A 127 -11.35 6.26 -0.40
N THR A 128 -12.41 6.99 -0.79
CA THR A 128 -13.24 6.66 -1.97
C THR A 128 -12.40 6.66 -3.25
N TYR A 129 -11.58 7.69 -3.48
CA TYR A 129 -10.71 7.72 -4.66
C TYR A 129 -9.65 6.61 -4.65
N ALA A 130 -9.03 6.34 -3.50
CA ALA A 130 -8.06 5.27 -3.37
C ALA A 130 -8.68 3.90 -3.67
N PHE A 131 -9.89 3.64 -3.15
CA PHE A 131 -10.62 2.41 -3.37
C PHE A 131 -11.08 2.26 -4.83
N LEU A 132 -11.64 3.31 -5.43
CA LEU A 132 -12.04 3.30 -6.84
C LEU A 132 -10.83 3.10 -7.77
N GLY A 133 -9.70 3.73 -7.46
CA GLY A 133 -8.44 3.51 -8.19
C GLY A 133 -7.96 2.07 -8.12
N LEU A 134 -8.00 1.45 -6.93
CA LEU A 134 -7.67 0.03 -6.77
C LEU A 134 -8.63 -0.88 -7.56
N MET A 135 -9.93 -0.59 -7.53
CA MET A 135 -10.93 -1.34 -8.29
C MET A 135 -10.73 -1.20 -9.81
N ALA A 136 -10.35 -0.01 -10.28
CA ALA A 136 -9.99 0.22 -11.68
C ALA A 136 -8.75 -0.59 -12.10
N LEU A 137 -7.72 -0.63 -11.24
CA LEU A 137 -6.52 -1.44 -11.45
C LEU A 137 -6.84 -2.94 -11.49
N PHE A 138 -7.71 -3.43 -10.60
CA PHE A 138 -8.16 -4.82 -10.60
C PHE A 138 -8.95 -5.19 -11.85
N ALA A 139 -9.89 -4.34 -12.28
CA ALA A 139 -10.63 -4.55 -13.53
C ALA A 139 -9.67 -4.58 -14.73
N SER A 140 -8.74 -3.63 -14.79
CA SER A 140 -7.73 -3.54 -15.86
C SER A 140 -6.80 -4.76 -15.87
N ALA A 141 -6.33 -5.20 -14.70
CA ALA A 141 -5.50 -6.40 -14.56
C ALA A 141 -6.23 -7.67 -15.01
N ALA A 142 -7.52 -7.81 -14.66
CA ALA A 142 -8.34 -8.92 -15.11
C ALA A 142 -8.52 -8.93 -16.64
N MET A 143 -8.75 -7.77 -17.26
CA MET A 143 -8.82 -7.64 -18.72
C MET A 143 -7.48 -7.99 -19.38
N LEU A 144 -6.36 -7.48 -18.85
CA LEU A 144 -5.02 -7.74 -19.39
C LEU A 144 -4.67 -9.23 -19.30
N LEU A 145 -4.97 -9.89 -18.18
CA LEU A 145 -4.79 -11.33 -18.04
C LEU A 145 -5.67 -12.12 -19.01
N LYS A 146 -6.92 -11.69 -19.23
CA LYS A 146 -7.82 -12.32 -20.19
C LYS A 146 -7.35 -12.16 -21.64
N ALA A 147 -6.77 -11.02 -22.00
CA ALA A 147 -6.26 -10.75 -23.33
C ALA A 147 -4.90 -11.42 -23.61
N LYS A 148 -3.94 -11.34 -22.68
CA LYS A 148 -2.55 -11.76 -22.91
C LYS A 148 -2.25 -13.19 -22.48
N ARG A 149 -3.02 -13.78 -21.55
CA ARG A 149 -2.75 -15.12 -20.99
C ARG A 149 -4.04 -15.94 -20.81
N PRO A 150 -4.69 -16.33 -21.92
CA PRO A 150 -5.92 -17.12 -21.86
C PRO A 150 -5.69 -18.57 -21.39
N GLU A 151 -4.48 -19.10 -21.55
CA GLU A 151 -4.13 -20.50 -21.26
C GLU A 151 -3.99 -20.84 -19.76
N ILE A 152 -3.98 -19.82 -18.88
CA ILE A 152 -3.92 -20.05 -17.44
C ILE A 152 -5.26 -20.62 -16.98
N PRO A 153 -5.30 -21.80 -16.31
CA PRO A 153 -6.54 -22.40 -15.83
C PRO A 153 -7.22 -21.48 -14.80
N ARG A 154 -8.54 -21.34 -14.88
CA ARG A 154 -9.35 -20.47 -14.01
C ARG A 154 -10.58 -21.23 -13.53
N ASP A 155 -10.84 -21.18 -12.23
CA ASP A 155 -12.05 -21.77 -11.64
C ASP A 155 -13.32 -20.98 -11.97
N VAL A 156 -13.17 -19.66 -12.16
CA VAL A 156 -14.28 -18.75 -12.48
C VAL A 156 -13.86 -17.84 -13.65
N ILE A 157 -14.66 -17.84 -14.72
CA ILE A 157 -14.41 -17.03 -15.91
C ILE A 157 -15.46 -15.92 -15.98
N ALA A 158 -15.03 -14.68 -15.75
CA ALA A 158 -15.90 -13.53 -15.94
C ALA A 158 -16.09 -13.23 -17.44
N PRO A 159 -17.32 -13.00 -17.93
CA PRO A 159 -17.56 -12.59 -19.31
C PRO A 159 -16.99 -11.19 -19.57
N TRP A 160 -16.66 -10.89 -20.83
CA TRP A 160 -16.06 -9.59 -21.21
C TRP A 160 -17.00 -8.42 -20.91
N SER A 161 -18.31 -8.61 -21.08
CA SER A 161 -19.33 -7.62 -20.76
C SER A 161 -19.26 -7.16 -19.30
N VAL A 162 -19.17 -8.10 -18.35
CA VAL A 162 -19.09 -7.77 -16.91
C VAL A 162 -17.82 -7.00 -16.58
N LEU A 163 -16.69 -7.34 -17.20
CA LEU A 163 -15.44 -6.60 -16.99
C LEU A 163 -15.54 -5.17 -17.53
N VAL A 164 -16.02 -4.99 -18.76
CA VAL A 164 -16.15 -3.67 -19.40
C VAL A 164 -17.18 -2.82 -18.67
N LEU A 165 -18.32 -3.40 -18.31
CA LEU A 165 -19.34 -2.73 -17.52
C LEU A 165 -18.81 -2.32 -16.14
N GLY A 166 -18.10 -3.22 -15.46
CA GLY A 166 -17.50 -2.94 -14.16
C GLY A 166 -16.49 -1.79 -14.23
N LEU A 167 -15.59 -1.79 -15.22
CA LEU A 167 -14.68 -0.67 -15.44
C LEU A 167 -15.44 0.62 -15.76
N GLY A 168 -16.47 0.56 -16.61
CA GLY A 168 -17.32 1.70 -16.94
C GLY A 168 -18.01 2.31 -15.71
N MET A 169 -18.54 1.46 -14.82
CA MET A 169 -19.15 1.90 -13.56
C MET A 169 -18.13 2.55 -12.61
N VAL A 170 -16.92 1.99 -12.51
CA VAL A 170 -15.85 2.59 -11.70
C VAL A 170 -15.43 3.95 -12.26
N VAL A 171 -15.28 4.09 -13.57
CA VAL A 171 -14.98 5.37 -14.22
C VAL A 171 -16.09 6.38 -13.98
N ALA A 172 -17.36 5.97 -14.16
CA ALA A 172 -18.51 6.82 -13.86
C ALA A 172 -18.53 7.25 -12.38
N ALA A 173 -18.20 6.35 -11.43
CA ALA A 173 -18.11 6.68 -10.01
C ALA A 173 -16.98 7.67 -9.71
N ILE A 174 -15.83 7.58 -10.38
CA ILE A 174 -14.74 8.56 -10.24
C ILE A 174 -15.21 9.94 -10.71
N PHE A 175 -15.87 10.02 -11.88
CA PHE A 175 -16.41 11.29 -12.38
C PHE A 175 -17.54 11.85 -11.50
N ALA A 176 -18.41 11.00 -10.97
CA ALA A 176 -19.48 11.42 -10.05
C ALA A 176 -18.91 12.04 -8.77
N ASN A 177 -17.87 11.43 -8.17
CA ASN A 177 -17.20 12.00 -7.00
C ASN A 177 -16.47 13.31 -7.35
N LEU A 178 -15.87 13.40 -8.54
CA LEU A 178 -15.16 14.60 -8.99
C LEU A 178 -16.10 15.80 -9.18
N LEU A 179 -17.31 15.56 -9.71
CA LEU A 179 -18.33 16.59 -9.88
C LEU A 179 -18.93 17.05 -8.54
N GLY A 180 -18.86 16.24 -7.49
CA GLY A 180 -19.34 16.57 -6.15
C GLY A 180 -18.45 17.58 -5.43
N ASP A 181 -17.18 17.22 -5.19
CA ASP A 181 -16.19 18.13 -4.61
C ASP A 181 -14.79 17.88 -5.21
N PRO A 182 -14.28 18.80 -6.07
CA PRO A 182 -12.97 18.65 -6.70
C PRO A 182 -11.81 18.82 -5.71
N SER A 183 -12.03 19.44 -4.55
CA SER A 183 -11.00 19.68 -3.54
C SER A 183 -10.47 18.37 -2.97
N VAL A 184 -11.37 17.40 -2.76
CA VAL A 184 -11.03 16.05 -2.29
C VAL A 184 -10.07 15.35 -3.24
N LEU A 185 -10.26 15.48 -4.56
CA LEU A 185 -9.36 14.88 -5.55
C LEU A 185 -7.95 15.46 -5.42
N MET A 186 -7.82 16.77 -5.15
CA MET A 186 -6.52 17.42 -4.96
C MET A 186 -5.79 16.84 -3.74
N TYR A 187 -6.47 16.68 -2.59
CA TYR A 187 -5.88 16.06 -1.40
C TYR A 187 -5.46 14.61 -1.68
N PHE A 188 -6.32 13.83 -2.33
CA PHE A 188 -5.99 12.47 -2.75
C PHE A 188 -4.75 12.44 -3.65
N ALA A 189 -4.72 13.27 -4.70
CA ALA A 189 -3.63 13.29 -5.67
C ALA A 189 -2.30 13.69 -5.02
N LEU A 190 -2.31 14.69 -4.13
CA LEU A 190 -1.11 15.12 -3.41
C LEU A 190 -0.55 14.01 -2.52
N TYR A 191 -1.40 13.33 -1.75
CA TYR A 191 -1.00 12.18 -0.93
C TYR A 191 -0.53 11.00 -1.78
N PHE A 192 -1.26 10.70 -2.87
CA PHE A 192 -0.91 9.63 -3.78
C PHE A 192 0.46 9.87 -4.41
N ILE A 193 0.74 11.09 -4.88
CA ILE A 193 2.05 11.46 -5.45
C ILE A 193 3.14 11.36 -4.37
N ALA A 194 2.91 11.88 -3.16
CA ALA A 194 3.90 11.81 -2.09
C ALA A 194 4.25 10.36 -1.73
N VAL A 195 3.24 9.51 -1.52
CA VAL A 195 3.43 8.09 -1.20
C VAL A 195 4.05 7.34 -2.40
N ALA A 196 3.58 7.58 -3.62
CA ALA A 196 4.12 6.96 -4.82
C ALA A 196 5.58 7.35 -5.06
N LEU A 197 5.96 8.60 -4.78
CA LEU A 197 7.34 9.07 -4.87
C LEU A 197 8.22 8.36 -3.83
N VAL A 198 7.78 8.27 -2.58
CA VAL A 198 8.50 7.52 -1.54
C VAL A 198 8.69 6.06 -1.97
N MET A 199 7.61 5.41 -2.43
CA MET A 199 7.66 4.03 -2.94
C MET A 199 8.61 3.89 -4.13
N PHE A 200 8.60 4.84 -5.06
CA PHE A 200 9.48 4.85 -6.23
C PHE A 200 10.96 5.00 -5.84
N ILE A 201 11.27 5.91 -4.91
CA ILE A 201 12.63 6.06 -4.35
C ILE A 201 13.06 4.76 -3.66
N MET A 202 12.17 4.12 -2.89
CA MET A 202 12.47 2.85 -2.21
C MET A 202 12.70 1.70 -3.19
N PHE A 203 11.95 1.67 -4.30
CA PHE A 203 12.06 0.67 -5.36
C PHE A 203 13.36 0.82 -6.16
N GLU A 204 13.62 2.03 -6.67
CA GLU A 204 14.84 2.34 -7.45
C GLU A 204 16.06 2.67 -6.58
N ARG A 205 16.01 2.37 -5.27
CA ARG A 205 17.07 2.72 -4.32
C ARG A 205 18.46 2.25 -4.78
N VAL A 206 18.56 1.10 -5.44
CA VAL A 206 19.84 0.57 -5.94
C VAL A 206 20.37 1.41 -7.10
N MET A 207 19.51 1.86 -8.02
CA MET A 207 19.88 2.76 -9.11
C MET A 207 20.28 4.13 -8.57
N ILE A 208 19.56 4.65 -7.58
CA ILE A 208 19.86 5.92 -6.90
C ILE A 208 21.22 5.84 -6.19
N LEU A 209 21.47 4.78 -5.41
CA LEU A 209 22.75 4.58 -4.73
C LEU A 209 23.93 4.47 -5.72
N ARG A 210 23.72 3.83 -6.89
CA ARG A 210 24.71 3.77 -7.97
C ARG A 210 24.96 5.15 -8.59
N CYS A 211 23.91 5.94 -8.83
CA CYS A 211 24.02 7.30 -9.33
C CYS A 211 24.78 8.20 -8.34
N LEU A 212 24.44 8.14 -7.05
CA LEU A 212 25.15 8.84 -5.97
C LEU A 212 26.63 8.43 -5.91
N LEU A 213 26.93 7.14 -6.03
CA LEU A 213 28.31 6.66 -6.04
C LEU A 213 29.08 7.16 -7.27
N ALA A 214 28.46 7.20 -8.44
CA ALA A 214 29.05 7.77 -9.65
C ALA A 214 29.31 9.28 -9.51
N LEU A 215 28.39 10.00 -8.89
CA LEU A 215 28.51 11.44 -8.64
C LEU A 215 29.60 11.74 -7.60
N MET A 216 29.66 10.96 -6.50
CA MET A 216 30.73 11.05 -5.49
C MET A 216 32.10 10.71 -6.06
N LYS A 217 32.19 9.76 -7.00
CA LYS A 217 33.45 9.44 -7.71
C LYS A 217 33.92 10.62 -8.57
N LYS A 218 33.00 11.44 -9.08
CA LYS A 218 33.29 12.64 -9.87
C LYS A 218 33.65 13.87 -9.03
N THR A 219 33.04 14.02 -7.85
CA THR A 219 33.21 15.23 -7.00
C THR A 219 34.26 15.09 -5.90
N ALA A 220 34.52 13.88 -5.39
CA ALA A 220 35.49 13.64 -4.32
C ALA A 220 36.32 12.36 -4.59
N PRO A 221 37.24 12.39 -5.57
CA PRO A 221 38.14 11.27 -5.81
C PRO A 221 39.03 11.03 -4.59
N SER A 222 39.02 9.80 -4.06
CA SER A 222 39.94 9.40 -2.99
C SER A 222 41.37 9.38 -3.54
N GLN A 223 42.31 9.99 -2.81
CA GLN A 223 43.74 10.04 -3.17
C GLN A 223 44.43 8.65 -3.20
N TYR A 224 43.76 7.59 -2.75
CA TYR A 224 44.30 6.22 -2.77
C TYR A 224 44.18 5.52 -4.15
N ALA A 225 43.64 6.21 -5.17
CA ALA A 225 43.45 5.65 -6.51
C ALA A 225 44.73 5.56 -7.36
N LYS A 226 45.87 6.12 -6.92
CA LYS A 226 47.10 6.18 -7.75
C LYS A 226 48.03 4.97 -7.62
N ASP A 227 48.04 4.22 -6.52
CA ASP A 227 49.05 3.15 -6.32
C ASP A 227 48.61 1.74 -6.76
N THR A 228 47.33 1.53 -7.10
CA THR A 228 46.78 0.18 -7.36
C THR A 228 46.60 -0.17 -8.85
N ALA A 229 46.97 0.71 -9.78
CA ALA A 229 47.01 0.35 -11.20
C ALA A 229 48.15 -0.65 -11.54
N VAL A 230 49.19 -0.71 -10.70
CA VAL A 230 50.37 -1.57 -10.93
C VAL A 230 50.17 -3.00 -10.39
N ASN A 231 49.28 -3.22 -9.42
CA ASN A 231 49.12 -4.52 -8.74
C ASN A 231 47.91 -5.36 -9.21
N TYR A 232 47.12 -4.88 -10.17
CA TYR A 232 45.91 -5.57 -10.62
C TYR A 232 46.17 -6.89 -11.38
N PHE A 233 47.42 -7.20 -11.71
CA PHE A 233 47.78 -8.43 -12.43
C PHE A 233 48.08 -9.64 -11.52
N ARG A 234 48.07 -9.54 -10.18
CA ARG A 234 48.70 -10.59 -9.35
C ARG A 234 47.79 -11.48 -8.48
N THR A 235 46.54 -11.15 -8.21
CA THR A 235 45.76 -11.97 -7.25
C THR A 235 44.29 -12.10 -7.65
N ARG A 236 44.03 -13.15 -8.43
CA ARG A 236 42.72 -13.75 -8.63
C ARG A 236 42.56 -14.79 -7.53
N ASP A 237 41.87 -14.44 -6.45
CA ASP A 237 41.17 -15.35 -5.49
C ASP A 237 41.13 -14.77 -4.06
N THR A 238 40.29 -13.76 -3.81
CA THR A 238 39.61 -13.53 -2.51
C THR A 238 38.37 -12.63 -2.70
N PRO A 239 37.26 -12.84 -1.96
CA PRO A 239 36.05 -12.02 -2.06
C PRO A 239 36.21 -10.73 -1.22
N GLU A 240 37.18 -9.89 -1.57
CA GLU A 240 37.41 -8.62 -0.89
C GLU A 240 36.72 -7.47 -1.63
N VAL A 241 35.57 -7.08 -1.10
CA VAL A 241 34.83 -5.81 -1.26
C VAL A 241 35.49 -4.82 -2.22
N GLU A 242 34.99 -4.76 -3.47
CA GLU A 242 35.38 -3.78 -4.51
C GLU A 242 35.61 -2.39 -3.91
N HIS A 243 36.86 -1.93 -3.95
CA HIS A 243 37.25 -0.61 -3.47
C HIS A 243 36.88 0.44 -4.51
N THR A 244 35.74 1.11 -4.29
CA THR A 244 35.07 1.99 -5.26
C THR A 244 35.72 3.37 -5.48
N GLY A 245 36.87 3.65 -4.85
CA GLY A 245 37.67 4.87 -5.11
C GLY A 245 37.06 6.20 -4.63
N ALA A 246 35.92 6.19 -3.93
CA ALA A 246 35.29 7.37 -3.34
C ALA A 246 35.36 7.32 -1.79
N ARG A 247 35.54 8.48 -1.12
CA ARG A 247 35.43 8.57 0.34
C ARG A 247 34.01 8.12 0.76
N GLY A 248 33.90 7.06 1.57
CA GLY A 248 32.61 6.44 1.96
C GLY A 248 32.05 5.39 0.98
N GLY A 249 32.71 5.16 -0.16
CA GLY A 249 32.26 4.22 -1.18
C GLY A 249 32.21 2.75 -0.73
N ARG A 250 32.96 2.38 0.32
CA ARG A 250 32.90 1.04 0.94
C ARG A 250 31.55 0.78 1.62
N THR A 251 30.93 1.79 2.24
CA THR A 251 29.64 1.64 2.92
C THR A 251 28.51 1.46 1.91
N ILE A 252 28.56 2.21 0.80
CA ILE A 252 27.61 2.09 -0.31
C ILE A 252 27.81 0.77 -1.05
N ALA A 253 29.04 0.36 -1.32
CA ALA A 253 29.34 -0.93 -1.95
C ALA A 253 28.85 -2.10 -1.08
N ARG A 254 29.10 -2.07 0.25
CA ARG A 254 28.56 -3.08 1.18
C ARG A 254 27.03 -3.10 1.20
N ALA A 255 26.37 -1.94 1.15
CA ALA A 255 24.90 -1.88 1.07
C ALA A 255 24.37 -2.47 -0.26
N ILE A 256 25.07 -2.23 -1.38
CA ILE A 256 24.71 -2.82 -2.67
C ILE A 256 24.90 -4.34 -2.66
N THR A 257 26.02 -4.83 -2.12
CA THR A 257 26.31 -6.27 -2.06
C THR A 257 25.34 -6.99 -1.11
N SER A 258 24.96 -6.39 0.02
CA SER A 258 24.00 -7.00 0.95
C SER A 258 22.58 -7.06 0.39
N ILE A 259 22.18 -6.10 -0.47
CA ILE A 259 20.89 -6.14 -1.17
C ILE A 259 20.88 -7.24 -2.26
N ARG A 260 22.03 -7.53 -2.88
CA ARG A 260 22.14 -8.48 -3.99
C ARG A 260 22.33 -9.94 -3.54
N SER A 261 22.81 -10.19 -2.32
CA SER A 261 23.27 -11.51 -1.88
C SER A 261 22.20 -12.47 -1.33
N ALA A 262 20.91 -12.11 -1.33
CA ALA A 262 19.88 -13.05 -0.91
C ALA A 262 19.69 -14.16 -1.97
N PRO A 263 19.80 -15.45 -1.60
CA PRO A 263 19.71 -16.57 -2.54
C PRO A 263 18.30 -16.67 -3.12
N ILE A 264 18.20 -16.83 -4.44
CA ILE A 264 16.93 -17.10 -5.12
C ILE A 264 16.82 -18.62 -5.26
N VAL A 265 15.81 -19.21 -4.61
CA VAL A 265 15.55 -20.65 -4.68
C VAL A 265 14.44 -20.89 -5.69
N PHE A 266 14.76 -21.54 -6.80
CA PHE A 266 13.78 -21.91 -7.82
C PHE A 266 13.28 -23.33 -7.59
N PHE A 267 11.97 -23.49 -7.44
CA PHE A 267 11.32 -24.80 -7.38
C PHE A 267 10.96 -25.25 -8.79
N CYS A 268 11.62 -26.29 -9.30
CA CYS A 268 11.29 -26.88 -10.58
C CYS A 268 10.52 -28.20 -10.38
N LYS A 269 9.32 -28.30 -10.96
CA LYS A 269 8.49 -29.51 -10.89
C LYS A 269 9.10 -30.69 -11.67
N ARG A 270 9.94 -30.39 -12.66
CA ARG A 270 10.72 -31.37 -13.44
C ARG A 270 12.16 -30.85 -13.55
N PRO A 271 13.18 -31.73 -13.53
CA PRO A 271 14.57 -31.34 -13.70
C PRO A 271 14.86 -31.02 -15.18
N ASP A 272 14.40 -29.87 -15.65
CA ASP A 272 14.65 -29.37 -17.00
C ASP A 272 15.63 -28.19 -16.95
N LEU A 273 16.86 -28.43 -17.41
CA LEU A 273 17.94 -27.46 -17.46
C LEU A 273 17.61 -26.23 -18.32
N THR A 274 16.78 -26.38 -19.38
CA THR A 274 16.43 -25.25 -20.25
C THR A 274 15.50 -24.27 -19.54
N ILE A 275 14.54 -24.79 -18.77
CA ILE A 275 13.64 -23.98 -17.93
C ILE A 275 14.44 -23.28 -16.83
N ILE A 276 15.34 -24.00 -16.16
CA ILE A 276 16.21 -23.42 -15.13
C ILE A 276 17.07 -22.29 -15.72
N ASN A 277 17.68 -22.48 -16.88
CA ASN A 277 18.49 -21.44 -17.53
C ASN A 277 17.65 -20.21 -17.91
N LYS A 278 16.43 -20.41 -18.41
CA LYS A 278 15.53 -19.32 -18.77
C LYS A 278 15.08 -18.50 -17.54
N VAL A 279 14.98 -19.16 -16.40
CA VAL A 279 14.58 -18.57 -15.13
C VAL A 279 15.74 -17.80 -14.47
N ILE A 280 16.99 -18.24 -14.63
CA ILE A 280 18.19 -17.51 -14.15
C ILE A 280 18.41 -16.18 -14.88
N VAL A 281 17.90 -16.05 -16.11
CA VAL A 281 17.98 -14.81 -16.90
C VAL A 281 16.98 -13.74 -16.43
N TYR A 282 15.95 -14.14 -15.66
CA TYR A 282 14.94 -13.25 -15.07
C TYR A 282 15.38 -12.69 -13.70
#